data_AF-A0A1G2X0R0-F1
#
_entry.id   AF-A0A1G2X0R0-F1
#
_cell.length_a   1.000
_cell.length_b   1.000
_cell.length_c   1.000
_cell.angle_alpha   90.00
_cell.angle_beta   90.00
_cell.angle_gamma   90.00
#
_symmetry.space_group_name_H-M   'P 1'
#
loop_
_entity.id
_entity.type
_entity.pdbx_description
1 polymer ?
#
loop_
_entity_poly.entity_id
_entity_poly.type
_entity_poly.pdbx_seq_one_letter_code
_entity_poly.pdbx_strand_id
1 'polypeptide(L)'
;MNDEPSAINYELFDLVVIKEVLWYVCHKLDHFIQNVLSVIKKDGFLYVSQSFPEFNNWVGQEIIDSPERLKEILTEYVEPISICFEREFRNSQGQYVH
;
A
#
# COMPACT_ATOMS: atom_id res chain seq x y z
N MET A 1 3.61 3.62 -44.29
CA MET A 1 4.42 3.11 -43.17
C MET A 1 3.61 3.42 -41.94
N ASN A 2 2.91 2.42 -41.43
CA ASN A 2 2.18 2.53 -40.18
C ASN A 2 3.17 2.14 -39.09
N ASP A 3 3.68 3.11 -38.35
CA ASP A 3 4.36 2.84 -37.09
C ASP A 3 3.29 2.27 -36.15
N GLU A 4 3.20 0.95 -36.08
CA GLU A 4 2.52 0.31 -34.96
C GLU A 4 3.16 0.85 -33.68
N PRO A 5 2.36 1.27 -32.67
CA PRO A 5 2.94 1.67 -31.40
C PRO A 5 3.77 0.50 -30.91
N SER A 6 5.09 0.71 -30.81
CA SER A 6 6.03 -0.27 -30.27
C SER A 6 5.41 -0.78 -28.99
N ALA A 7 5.06 -2.07 -28.95
CA ALA A 7 4.53 -2.72 -27.75
C ALA A 7 5.41 -2.26 -26.59
N ILE A 8 4.84 -1.49 -25.66
CA ILE A 8 5.59 -1.00 -24.51
C ILE A 8 6.03 -2.26 -23.80
N ASN A 9 7.30 -2.60 -23.96
CA ASN A 9 7.92 -3.71 -23.24
C ASN A 9 8.06 -3.17 -21.82
N TYR A 10 7.00 -3.29 -21.03
CA TYR A 10 7.05 -2.90 -19.63
C TYR A 10 8.09 -3.84 -19.00
N GLU A 11 9.32 -3.33 -18.86
CA GLU A 11 10.27 -3.95 -17.95
C GLU A 11 9.57 -3.96 -16.59
N LEU A 12 9.17 -5.16 -16.18
CA LEU A 12 8.56 -5.38 -14.87
C LEU A 12 9.54 -4.92 -13.80
N PHE A 13 9.03 -4.55 -12.63
CA PHE A 13 9.83 -4.04 -11.53
C PHE A 13 10.26 -5.15 -10.58
N ASP A 14 11.51 -5.12 -10.12
CA ASP A 14 11.99 -5.98 -9.03
C ASP A 14 11.41 -5.58 -7.67
N LEU A 15 11.03 -4.31 -7.50
CA LEU A 15 10.41 -3.75 -6.29
C LEU A 15 9.39 -2.68 -6.66
N VAL A 16 8.19 -2.76 -6.10
CA VAL A 16 7.21 -1.66 -6.11
C VAL A 16 6.97 -1.18 -4.69
N VAL A 17 6.90 0.14 -4.52
CA VAL A 17 6.70 0.81 -3.23
C VAL A 17 5.38 1.57 -3.25
N ILE A 18 4.51 1.23 -2.30
CA ILE A 18 3.30 1.98 -1.97
C ILE A 18 3.55 2.69 -0.65
N LYS A 19 3.70 4.01 -0.68
CA LYS A 19 3.96 4.81 0.52
C LYS A 19 2.96 5.95 0.65
N GLU A 20 2.11 5.89 1.68
CA GLU A 20 1.17 6.98 2.03
C GLU A 20 0.18 7.38 0.92
N VAL A 21 -0.16 6.45 0.02
CA VAL A 21 -1.06 6.73 -1.11
C VAL A 21 -2.41 6.02 -1.02
N LEU A 22 -2.59 5.09 -0.07
CA LEU A 22 -3.78 4.22 -0.06
C LEU A 22 -5.07 5.01 0.16
N TRP A 23 -5.03 6.12 0.89
CA TRP A 23 -6.17 7.01 1.09
C TRP A 23 -6.76 7.60 -0.18
N TYR A 24 -5.95 7.76 -1.24
CA TYR A 24 -6.43 8.31 -2.52
C TYR A 24 -7.07 7.27 -3.42
N VAL A 25 -6.85 5.98 -3.14
CA VAL A 25 -7.25 4.86 -4.00
C VAL A 25 -8.14 3.84 -3.28
N CYS A 26 -8.47 4.05 -2.01
CA CYS A 26 -9.15 3.08 -1.14
C CYS A 26 -10.48 2.57 -1.73
N HIS A 27 -11.26 3.40 -2.41
CA HIS A 27 -12.52 2.98 -3.06
C HIS A 27 -12.33 2.02 -4.25
N LYS A 28 -11.11 1.87 -4.76
CA LYS A 28 -10.75 0.95 -5.85
C LYS A 28 -9.55 0.09 -5.46
N LEU A 29 -9.42 -0.20 -4.16
CA LEU A 29 -8.23 -0.82 -3.58
C LEU A 29 -7.88 -2.16 -4.27
N ASP A 30 -8.85 -3.03 -4.49
CA ASP A 30 -8.64 -4.32 -5.15
C ASP A 30 -8.03 -4.15 -6.56
N HIS A 31 -8.63 -3.27 -7.35
CA HIS A 31 -8.16 -2.99 -8.70
C HIS A 31 -6.77 -2.33 -8.70
N PHE A 32 -6.50 -1.45 -7.73
CA PHE A 32 -5.20 -0.83 -7.54
C PHE A 32 -4.13 -1.87 -7.20
N ILE A 33 -4.39 -2.75 -6.23
CA ILE A 33 -3.46 -3.83 -5.84
C ILE A 33 -3.19 -4.75 -7.02
N GLN A 34 -4.22 -5.21 -7.74
CA GLN A 34 -4.04 -6.07 -8.91
C GLN A 34 -3.16 -5.41 -9.99
N ASN A 35 -3.38 -4.13 -10.28
CA ASN A 35 -2.55 -3.40 -11.25
C ASN A 35 -1.10 -3.26 -10.77
N VAL A 36 -0.89 -2.98 -9.48
CA VAL A 36 0.45 -2.95 -8.88
C VAL A 36 1.14 -4.31 -9.04
N LEU A 37 0.47 -5.41 -8.71
CA LEU A 37 1.04 -6.74 -8.83
C LEU A 37 1.34 -7.13 -10.28
N SER A 38 0.55 -6.64 -11.24
CA SER A 38 0.75 -6.93 -12.67
C SER A 38 2.05 -6.37 -13.25
N VAL A 39 2.66 -5.37 -12.58
CA VAL A 39 3.91 -4.75 -13.00
C VAL A 39 5.12 -5.24 -12.22
N ILE A 40 4.94 -6.15 -11.25
CA ILE A 40 6.03 -6.75 -10.48
C ILE A 40 6.55 -7.99 -11.21
N LYS A 41 7.88 -8.15 -11.27
CA LYS A 41 8.50 -9.38 -11.79
C LYS A 41 8.03 -10.59 -10.99
N LYS A 42 8.10 -11.76 -11.61
CA LYS A 42 8.07 -13.01 -10.84
C LYS A 42 9.20 -12.95 -9.78
N ASP A 43 8.85 -13.26 -8.53
CA ASP A 43 9.74 -13.19 -7.35
C ASP A 43 10.21 -11.76 -6.97
N GLY A 44 9.60 -10.72 -7.55
CA GLY A 44 9.79 -9.34 -7.12
C GLY A 44 9.05 -9.02 -5.82
N PHE A 45 9.35 -7.85 -5.25
CA PHE A 45 8.86 -7.46 -3.94
C PHE A 45 7.84 -6.33 -4.00
N LEU A 46 6.88 -6.36 -3.08
CA LEU A 46 5.98 -5.25 -2.77
C LEU A 46 6.29 -4.73 -1.37
N TYR A 47 6.55 -3.44 -1.25
CA TYR A 47 6.67 -2.76 0.03
C TYR A 47 5.50 -1.79 0.21
N VAL A 48 4.78 -1.91 1.33
CA VAL A 48 3.64 -1.04 1.66
C VAL A 48 3.89 -0.38 3.02
N SER A 49 3.74 0.94 3.06
CA SER A 49 3.81 1.74 4.29
C SER A 49 2.65 2.72 4.31
N GLN A 50 1.89 2.69 5.40
CA GLN A 50 0.70 3.52 5.58
C GLN A 50 0.54 3.92 7.05
N SER A 51 0.52 5.22 7.29
CA SER A 51 0.21 5.82 8.60
C SER A 51 -1.29 5.89 8.81
N PHE A 52 -1.75 5.61 10.03
CA PHE A 52 -3.17 5.61 10.41
C PHE A 52 -3.48 6.78 11.35
N PRO A 53 -4.51 7.59 11.06
CA PRO A 53 -4.95 8.66 11.96
C PRO A 53 -5.42 8.15 13.32
N GLU A 54 -5.16 8.90 14.40
CA GLU A 54 -5.63 8.60 15.76
C GLU A 54 -7.08 9.05 16.02
N PHE A 55 -7.64 9.89 15.16
CA PHE A 55 -8.99 10.47 15.29
C PHE A 55 -9.96 9.76 14.35
N ASN A 56 -11.26 9.77 14.64
CA ASN A 56 -12.30 9.16 13.79
C ASN A 56 -12.69 10.03 12.59
N ASN A 57 -13.34 9.42 11.60
CA ASN A 57 -13.89 9.99 10.38
C ASN A 57 -12.83 10.48 9.37
N TRP A 58 -11.78 9.69 9.15
CA TRP A 58 -10.81 9.96 8.07
C TRP A 58 -11.24 9.30 6.76
N VAL A 59 -10.65 9.77 5.66
CA VAL A 59 -10.93 9.25 4.31
C VAL A 59 -10.53 7.79 4.22
N GLY A 60 -11.47 6.93 3.79
CA GLY A 60 -11.22 5.51 3.59
C GLY A 60 -11.31 4.67 4.87
N GLN A 61 -11.66 5.25 6.02
CA GLN A 61 -11.86 4.53 7.28
C GLN A 61 -12.92 3.42 7.13
N GLU A 62 -13.93 3.63 6.31
CA GLU A 62 -14.99 2.65 6.05
C GLU A 62 -14.51 1.40 5.27
N ILE A 63 -13.29 1.44 4.74
CA ILE A 63 -12.68 0.36 3.94
C ILE A 63 -11.48 -0.24 4.67
N ILE A 64 -10.59 0.63 5.16
CA ILE A 64 -9.37 0.29 5.90
C ILE A 64 -9.41 1.07 7.22
N ASP A 65 -10.06 0.48 8.22
CA ASP A 65 -10.28 1.13 9.53
C ASP A 65 -9.09 1.02 10.48
N SER A 66 -8.14 0.14 10.16
CA SER A 66 -7.04 -0.22 11.06
C SER A 66 -5.84 -0.78 10.30
N PRO A 67 -4.63 -0.70 10.88
CA PRO A 67 -3.46 -1.39 10.35
C PRO A 67 -3.69 -2.90 10.17
N GLU A 68 -4.43 -3.51 11.08
CA GLU A 68 -4.82 -4.91 11.03
C GLU A 68 -5.71 -5.21 9.82
N ARG A 69 -6.70 -4.34 9.53
CA ARG A 69 -7.54 -4.49 8.34
C ARG A 69 -6.74 -4.36 7.04
N LEU A 70 -5.78 -3.44 6.98
CA LEU A 70 -4.88 -3.33 5.82
C LEU A 70 -4.05 -4.60 5.63
N LYS A 71 -3.52 -5.15 6.73
CA LYS A 71 -2.79 -6.42 6.69
C LYS A 71 -3.68 -7.52 6.11
N GLU A 72 -4.90 -7.70 6.62
CA GLU A 72 -5.84 -8.72 6.13
C GLU A 72 -6.02 -8.61 4.62
N ILE A 73 -6.37 -7.41 4.14
CA ILE A 73 -6.58 -7.13 2.71
C ILE A 73 -5.33 -7.50 1.91
N LEU A 74 -4.15 -7.02 2.29
CA LEU A 74 -2.92 -7.29 1.54
C LEU A 74 -2.57 -8.79 1.51
N THR A 75 -2.82 -9.51 2.60
CA THR A 75 -2.54 -10.95 2.69
C THR A 75 -3.47 -11.82 1.84
N GLU A 76 -4.58 -11.28 1.33
CA GLU A 76 -5.40 -11.97 0.32
C GLU A 76 -4.71 -12.01 -1.05
N TYR A 77 -3.76 -11.11 -1.31
CA TYR A 77 -3.09 -10.97 -2.60
C TYR A 77 -1.62 -11.43 -2.60
N VAL A 78 -0.90 -11.24 -1.50
CA VAL A 78 0.54 -11.51 -1.41
C VAL A 78 0.93 -12.17 -0.09
N GLU A 79 1.90 -13.07 -0.14
CA GLU A 79 2.48 -13.69 1.06
C GLU A 79 3.41 -12.69 1.77
N PRO A 80 3.21 -12.40 3.07
CA PRO A 80 4.01 -11.41 3.78
C PRO A 80 5.38 -11.99 4.19
N ILE A 81 6.45 -11.30 3.83
CA ILE A 81 7.80 -11.59 4.33
C ILE A 81 8.05 -10.94 5.69
N SER A 82 7.54 -9.71 5.87
CA SER A 82 7.65 -8.95 7.11
C SER A 82 6.45 -8.04 7.27
N ILE A 83 5.97 -7.93 8.52
CA ILE A 83 4.91 -7.01 8.92
C ILE A 83 5.36 -6.32 10.20
N CYS A 84 5.28 -4.99 10.22
CA CYS A 84 5.61 -4.19 11.38
C CYS A 84 4.48 -3.19 11.64
N PHE A 85 4.13 -3.04 12.91
CA PHE A 85 3.20 -2.02 13.39
C PHE A 85 3.96 -1.12 14.35
N GLU A 86 4.23 0.10 13.92
CA GLU A 86 4.85 1.12 14.76
C GLU A 86 3.76 2.00 15.37
N ARG A 87 3.90 2.31 16.65
CA ARG A 87 3.03 3.24 17.36
C ARG A 87 3.90 4.35 17.91
N GLU A 88 3.62 5.58 17.50
CA GLU A 88 4.30 6.74 18.07
C GLU A 88 3.76 6.98 19.49
N PHE A 89 4.64 6.94 20.49
CA PHE A 89 4.26 7.24 21.86
C PHE A 89 4.23 8.76 22.05
N ARG A 90 3.07 9.28 22.44
CA ARG A 90 2.95 10.65 22.95
C ARG A 90 3.13 10.64 24.46
N ASN A 91 4.01 11.49 24.98
CA ASN A 91 4.12 11.68 26.43
C ASN A 91 2.84 12.31 27.02
N SER A 92 2.77 12.41 28.35
CA SER A 92 1.64 13.02 29.07
C SER A 92 1.37 14.49 28.72
N GLN A 93 2.27 15.13 27.96
CA GLN A 93 2.17 16.51 27.46
C GLN A 93 1.78 16.56 25.98
N GLY A 94 1.48 15.41 25.35
CA GLY A 94 1.07 15.30 23.96
C GLY A 94 2.22 15.44 22.95
N GLN A 95 3.47 15.42 23.40
CA GLN A 95 4.64 15.50 22.53
C GLN A 95 5.11 14.11 22.11
N TYR A 96 5.53 13.98 20.86
CA TYR A 96 6.19 12.78 20.35
C TYR A 96 7.51 12.56 21.08
N VAL A 97 7.70 11.35 21.60
CA VAL A 97 8.96 10.93 22.22
C VAL A 97 9.77 10.22 21.16
N HIS A 98 10.87 10.84 20.71
CA HIS A 98 11.87 10.23 19.84
C HIS A 98 12.87 9.39 20.64
#